data_AF-A0AAJ5BFZ7-F1
#
_entry.id   AF-A0AAJ5BFZ7-F1
#
_cell.length_a   1.000
_cell.length_b   1.000
_cell.length_c   1.000
_cell.angle_alpha   90.00
_cell.angle_beta   90.00
_cell.angle_gamma   90.00
#
_symmetry.space_group_name_H-M   'P 1'
#
loop_
_entity.id
_entity.type
_entity.pdbx_description
1 polymer ?
#
loop_
_entity_poly.entity_id
_entity_poly.type
_entity_poly.pdbx_seq_one_letter_code
_entity_poly.pdbx_strand_id
1 'polypeptide(L)'
;MDKCSKCGNMSVNDNGECVVCDESASVNPYAVSDVITGTAQSTPAAATNEYSKIFVGSKYYSFFPQGQDIPKGWNWAAFFLGVFWFIYRKMYGYAAIYLGLGFLLTVIESLMGVSEAMMNVTSIALGIGAGMLANKLYKQHMDKKIAETLAVAKGDDIVPALAAKGGTNLAGALIAFGILFVIIMVSMSAMVGY
;
A
#
# COMPACT_ATOMS: atom_id res chain seq x y z
N MET A 1 -41.58 18.01 33.19
CA MET A 1 -40.19 17.51 33.01
C MET A 1 -39.61 17.55 34.40
N ASP A 2 -39.83 16.46 35.12
CA ASP A 2 -39.78 16.51 36.56
C ASP A 2 -38.39 16.02 36.94
N LYS A 3 -37.52 16.96 37.29
CA LYS A 3 -36.15 16.67 37.74
C LYS A 3 -36.22 15.83 39.00
N CYS A 4 -35.37 14.82 39.10
CA CYS A 4 -35.26 14.02 40.33
C CYS A 4 -34.86 14.92 41.52
N SER A 5 -35.62 14.88 42.61
CA SER A 5 -35.38 15.71 43.81
C SER A 5 -34.13 15.31 44.62
N LYS A 6 -33.58 14.09 44.39
CA LYS A 6 -32.37 13.62 45.06
C LYS A 6 -31.07 14.02 44.36
N CYS A 7 -30.96 13.81 43.05
CA CYS A 7 -29.72 14.05 42.30
C CYS A 7 -29.83 15.20 41.27
N GLY A 8 -31.03 15.74 41.06
CA GLY A 8 -31.29 16.82 40.11
C GLY A 8 -31.31 16.41 38.64
N ASN A 9 -31.08 15.13 38.31
CA ASN A 9 -31.03 14.67 36.93
C ASN A 9 -32.43 14.50 36.30
N MET A 10 -32.51 14.69 34.97
CA MET A 10 -33.76 14.68 34.20
C MET A 10 -34.08 13.30 33.57
N SER A 11 -33.20 12.32 33.76
CA SER A 11 -33.37 10.94 33.27
C SER A 11 -34.24 10.15 34.24
N VAL A 12 -35.55 10.21 34.05
CA VAL A 12 -36.57 9.47 34.79
C VAL A 12 -37.25 8.51 33.81
N ASN A 13 -37.50 7.26 34.22
CA ASN A 13 -38.21 6.28 33.37
C ASN A 13 -39.73 6.60 33.28
N ASP A 14 -40.47 5.86 32.44
CA ASP A 14 -41.91 6.05 32.25
C ASP A 14 -42.75 5.83 33.52
N ASN A 15 -42.17 5.17 34.54
CA ASN A 15 -42.78 4.93 35.85
C ASN A 15 -42.44 6.03 36.88
N GLY A 16 -41.67 7.06 36.50
CA GLY A 16 -41.30 8.16 37.41
C GLY A 16 -40.08 7.88 38.30
N GLU A 17 -39.34 6.80 38.06
CA GLU A 17 -38.18 6.40 38.87
C GLU A 17 -36.86 6.90 38.26
N CYS A 18 -35.91 7.29 39.12
CA CYS A 18 -34.63 7.84 38.69
C CYS A 18 -33.61 6.73 38.41
N VAL A 19 -33.33 6.50 37.13
CA VAL A 19 -32.38 5.48 36.64
C VAL A 19 -30.91 5.73 37.00
N VAL A 20 -30.58 6.89 37.57
CA VAL A 20 -29.21 7.21 38.00
C VAL A 20 -28.99 6.91 39.48
N CYS A 21 -30.05 7.01 40.30
CA CYS A 21 -29.95 6.80 41.74
C CYS A 21 -30.24 5.36 42.16
N ASP A 22 -30.89 4.59 41.27
CA ASP A 22 -31.35 3.24 41.57
C ASP A 22 -30.53 2.21 40.77
N GLU A 23 -29.64 1.50 41.46
CA GLU A 23 -28.83 0.42 40.88
C GLU A 23 -29.68 -0.71 40.30
N SER A 24 -30.90 -0.91 40.82
CA SER A 24 -31.80 -1.98 40.37
C SER A 24 -32.62 -1.62 39.13
N ALA A 25 -32.65 -0.35 38.73
CA ALA A 25 -33.31 0.15 37.52
C ALA A 25 -32.37 0.29 36.31
N SER A 26 -31.16 -0.30 36.38
CA SER A 26 -30.10 -0.15 35.37
C SER A 26 -30.32 -1.01 34.12
N VAL A 27 -31.44 -0.80 33.41
CA VAL A 27 -31.46 -1.08 31.98
C VAL A 27 -30.62 0.01 31.31
N ASN A 28 -29.34 -0.28 31.06
CA ASN A 28 -28.44 0.62 30.35
C ASN A 28 -28.96 0.83 28.91
N PRO A 29 -29.43 2.03 28.54
CA PRO A 29 -29.96 2.29 27.19
C PRO A 29 -28.87 2.19 26.09
N TYR A 30 -27.60 1.98 26.45
CA TYR A 30 -26.47 1.74 25.55
C TYR A 30 -26.02 0.26 25.49
N ALA A 31 -26.69 -0.68 26.17
CA ALA A 31 -26.35 -2.10 26.17
C ALA A 31 -26.84 -2.88 24.91
N VAL A 32 -27.05 -2.19 23.79
CA VAL A 32 -27.38 -2.80 22.48
C VAL A 32 -26.13 -3.30 21.73
N SER A 33 -24.94 -3.19 22.32
CA SER A 33 -23.68 -3.44 21.60
C SER A 33 -23.25 -4.91 21.53
N ASP A 34 -23.79 -5.82 22.34
CA ASP A 34 -23.24 -7.19 22.42
C ASP A 34 -24.00 -8.23 21.59
N VAL A 35 -25.15 -7.87 20.98
CA VAL A 35 -25.94 -8.78 20.12
C VAL A 35 -25.74 -8.49 18.63
N ILE A 36 -25.14 -7.35 18.25
CA ILE A 36 -24.84 -6.99 16.85
C ILE A 36 -23.43 -7.43 16.42
N THR A 37 -22.63 -8.01 17.33
CA THR A 37 -21.31 -8.59 17.06
C THR A 37 -21.33 -9.87 16.20
N GLY A 38 -22.50 -10.28 15.70
CA GLY A 38 -22.65 -11.33 14.68
C GLY A 38 -22.74 -10.83 13.24
N THR A 39 -22.93 -9.52 13.01
CA THR A 39 -23.02 -8.92 11.66
C THR A 39 -22.48 -7.49 11.69
N ALA A 40 -21.21 -7.31 12.02
CA ALA A 40 -20.54 -6.03 11.80
C ALA A 40 -20.28 -5.85 10.30
N GLN A 41 -21.22 -5.19 9.60
CA GLN A 41 -20.91 -4.48 8.37
C GLN A 41 -19.84 -3.44 8.70
N SER A 42 -18.59 -3.79 8.43
CA SER A 42 -17.46 -2.89 8.52
C SER A 42 -17.67 -1.72 7.56
N THR A 43 -17.61 -0.50 8.09
CA THR A 43 -17.59 0.72 7.29
C THR A 43 -16.51 0.56 6.20
N PRO A 44 -16.81 0.81 4.90
CA PRO A 44 -15.91 0.51 3.79
C PRO A 44 -14.50 1.11 3.96
N ALA A 45 -14.40 2.29 4.58
CA ALA A 45 -13.14 2.97 4.84
C ALA A 45 -12.25 2.27 5.89
N ALA A 46 -12.84 1.70 6.95
CA ALA A 46 -12.09 1.04 8.02
C ALA A 46 -11.52 -0.31 7.53
N ALA A 47 -12.33 -1.10 6.82
CA ALA A 47 -11.87 -2.36 6.22
C ALA A 47 -10.79 -2.14 5.16
N THR A 48 -10.92 -1.08 4.35
CA THR A 48 -9.92 -0.75 3.31
C THR A 48 -8.55 -0.44 3.90
N ASN A 49 -8.50 0.28 5.02
CA ASN A 49 -7.24 0.58 5.72
C ASN A 49 -6.58 -0.68 6.29
N GLU A 50 -7.38 -1.60 6.80
CA GLU A 50 -6.90 -2.88 7.33
C GLU A 50 -6.32 -3.78 6.23
N TYR A 51 -7.03 -3.93 5.10
CA TYR A 51 -6.53 -4.69 3.95
C TYR A 51 -5.28 -4.09 3.33
N SER A 52 -5.19 -2.75 3.28
CA SER A 52 -4.00 -2.05 2.81
C SER A 52 -2.78 -2.31 3.69
N LYS A 53 -2.98 -2.32 5.03
CA LYS A 53 -1.93 -2.66 5.99
C LYS A 53 -1.45 -4.10 5.85
N ILE A 54 -2.38 -5.05 5.66
CA ILE A 54 -2.06 -6.46 5.42
C ILE A 54 -1.28 -6.62 4.11
N PHE A 55 -1.72 -5.95 3.04
CA PHE A 55 -1.09 -6.04 1.73
C PHE A 55 0.33 -5.46 1.72
N VAL A 56 0.54 -4.29 2.32
CA VAL A 56 1.87 -3.65 2.36
C VAL A 56 2.82 -4.37 3.33
N GLY A 57 2.27 -4.99 4.37
CA GLY A 57 3.02 -5.57 5.48
C GLY A 57 3.17 -4.59 6.64
N SER A 58 2.92 -5.07 7.86
CA SER A 58 2.87 -4.25 9.08
C SER A 58 4.12 -3.40 9.32
N LYS A 59 5.31 -3.94 9.04
CA LYS A 59 6.59 -3.25 9.18
C LYS A 59 6.74 -2.04 8.24
N TYR A 60 6.16 -2.13 7.04
CA TYR A 60 6.26 -1.05 6.06
C TYR A 60 5.12 -0.04 6.21
N TYR A 61 3.97 -0.47 6.73
CA TYR A 61 2.80 0.40 6.91
C TYR A 61 3.01 1.51 7.97
N SER A 62 3.93 1.33 8.91
CA SER A 62 4.26 2.37 9.90
C SER A 62 4.91 3.63 9.31
N PHE A 63 5.45 3.55 8.09
CA PHE A 63 6.04 4.69 7.39
C PHE A 63 5.01 5.56 6.67
N PHE A 64 3.73 5.17 6.71
CA PHE A 64 2.63 5.93 6.13
C PHE A 64 2.09 6.91 7.19
N PRO A 65 1.80 8.18 6.83
CA PRO A 65 1.29 9.16 7.78
C PRO A 65 0.02 8.62 8.44
N GLN A 66 0.00 8.55 9.78
CA GLN A 66 -1.13 8.17 10.67
C GLN A 66 -2.44 7.74 9.97
N GLY A 67 -2.48 6.53 9.43
CA GLY A 67 -3.71 5.92 8.88
C GLY A 67 -4.19 6.47 7.53
N GLN A 68 -3.37 7.27 6.84
CA GLN A 68 -3.64 7.78 5.51
C GLN A 68 -3.05 6.88 4.40
N ASP A 69 -3.61 7.08 3.20
CA ASP A 69 -3.17 6.51 1.93
C ASP A 69 -1.66 6.63 1.67
N ILE A 70 -1.18 5.86 0.69
CA ILE A 70 0.20 5.91 0.21
C ILE A 70 0.64 7.35 -0.07
N PRO A 71 1.75 7.84 0.53
CA PRO A 71 2.16 9.22 0.40
C PRO A 71 2.37 9.56 -1.07
N LYS A 72 1.72 10.62 -1.54
CA LYS A 72 1.84 11.11 -2.93
C LYS A 72 3.17 11.83 -3.21
N GLY A 73 4.14 11.69 -2.31
CA GLY A 73 5.44 12.34 -2.39
C GLY A 73 6.49 11.53 -3.13
N TRP A 74 7.71 12.07 -3.14
CA TRP A 74 8.90 11.49 -3.74
C TRP A 74 9.26 10.11 -3.15
N ASN A 75 9.68 9.19 -4.01
CA ASN A 75 10.16 7.87 -3.64
C ASN A 75 11.66 7.72 -3.96
N TRP A 76 12.48 7.83 -2.92
CA TRP A 76 13.94 7.68 -3.03
C TRP A 76 14.36 6.30 -3.55
N ALA A 77 13.68 5.24 -3.15
CA ALA A 77 14.05 3.88 -3.54
C ALA A 77 13.78 3.65 -5.03
N ALA A 78 12.67 4.14 -5.57
CA ALA A 78 12.39 4.05 -6.99
C ALA A 78 13.31 4.92 -7.85
N PHE A 79 13.75 6.07 -7.34
CA PHE A 79 14.74 6.92 -8.03
C PHE A 79 16.09 6.21 -8.20
N PHE A 80 16.67 5.67 -7.11
CA PHE A 80 17.99 5.05 -7.15
C PHE A 80 17.99 3.61 -7.66
N LEU A 81 16.94 2.84 -7.36
CA LEU A 81 16.88 1.40 -7.67
C LEU A 81 16.01 1.08 -8.88
N GLY A 82 15.23 2.04 -9.40
CA GLY A 82 14.45 1.91 -10.64
C GLY A 82 13.69 0.59 -10.73
N VAL A 83 14.03 -0.21 -11.74
CA VAL A 83 13.45 -1.54 -12.01
C VAL A 83 13.47 -2.46 -10.78
N PHE A 84 14.53 -2.44 -9.97
CA PHE A 84 14.67 -3.33 -8.81
C PHE A 84 13.61 -3.02 -7.76
N TRP A 85 13.23 -1.76 -7.59
CA TRP A 85 12.17 -1.37 -6.68
C TRP A 85 10.81 -1.91 -7.14
N PHE A 86 10.51 -1.83 -8.45
CA PHE A 86 9.29 -2.39 -9.01
C PHE A 86 9.22 -3.91 -8.83
N ILE A 87 10.32 -4.63 -9.09
CA ILE A 87 10.40 -6.09 -8.87
C ILE A 87 10.26 -6.43 -7.38
N TYR A 88 10.98 -5.71 -6.52
CA TYR A 88 10.93 -5.90 -5.07
C TYR A 88 9.51 -5.76 -4.51
N ARG A 89 8.71 -4.84 -5.05
CA ARG A 89 7.31 -4.61 -4.67
C ARG A 89 6.30 -5.43 -5.49
N LYS A 90 6.77 -6.47 -6.19
CA LYS A 90 5.98 -7.39 -7.04
C LYS A 90 5.20 -6.71 -8.18
N MET A 91 5.62 -5.52 -8.58
CA MET A 91 5.06 -4.76 -9.69
C MET A 91 5.71 -5.13 -11.03
N TYR A 92 5.71 -6.42 -11.39
CA TYR A 92 6.44 -6.93 -12.55
C TYR A 92 6.02 -6.30 -13.89
N GLY A 93 4.73 -5.97 -14.05
CA GLY A 93 4.24 -5.27 -15.25
C GLY A 93 4.83 -3.87 -15.38
N TYR A 94 4.91 -3.11 -14.28
CA TYR A 94 5.54 -1.79 -14.29
C TYR A 94 7.07 -1.89 -14.44
N ALA A 95 7.70 -2.94 -13.90
CA ALA A 95 9.11 -3.23 -14.14
C ALA A 95 9.40 -3.46 -15.64
N ALA A 96 8.56 -4.24 -16.33
CA ALA A 96 8.69 -4.47 -17.77
C ALA A 96 8.50 -3.19 -18.58
N ILE A 97 7.52 -2.34 -18.23
CA ILE A 97 7.31 -1.03 -18.87
C ILE A 97 8.52 -0.13 -18.65
N TYR A 98 9.06 -0.07 -17.43
CA TYR A 98 10.22 0.76 -17.11
C TYR A 98 11.47 0.32 -17.89
N LEU A 99 11.74 -0.99 -17.95
CA LEU A 99 12.83 -1.56 -18.75
C LEU A 99 12.62 -1.32 -20.24
N GLY A 100 11.42 -1.57 -20.76
CA GLY A 100 11.10 -1.37 -22.17
C GLY A 100 11.23 0.09 -22.60
N LEU A 101 10.79 1.02 -21.76
CA LEU A 101 10.95 2.45 -21.99
C LEU A 101 12.42 2.86 -21.99
N GLY A 102 13.21 2.41 -21.00
CA GLY A 102 14.65 2.66 -20.96
C GLY A 102 15.36 2.12 -22.20
N PHE A 103 15.10 0.87 -22.56
CA PHE A 103 15.68 0.23 -23.75
C PHE A 103 15.30 0.98 -25.04
N LEU A 104 14.04 1.33 -25.22
CA LEU A 104 13.56 2.07 -26.39
C LEU A 104 14.25 3.43 -26.51
N LEU A 105 14.37 4.17 -25.41
CA LEU A 105 15.08 5.46 -25.38
C LEU A 105 16.54 5.28 -25.77
N THR A 106 17.24 4.31 -25.20
CA THR A 106 18.63 4.02 -25.54
C THR A 106 18.82 3.67 -27.02
N VAL A 107 17.93 2.86 -27.61
CA VAL A 107 17.98 2.52 -29.04
C VAL A 107 17.78 3.77 -29.90
N ILE A 108 16.78 4.60 -29.60
CA ILE A 108 16.51 5.83 -30.35
C ILE A 108 17.69 6.79 -30.28
N GLU A 109 18.22 7.02 -29.07
CA GLU A 109 19.37 7.90 -28.84
C GLU A 109 20.62 7.42 -29.60
N SER A 110 20.87 6.10 -29.58
CA SER A 110 21.97 5.49 -30.32
C SER A 110 21.83 5.66 -31.83
N LEU A 111 20.62 5.45 -32.39
CA LEU A 111 20.35 5.64 -33.81
C LEU A 111 20.48 7.11 -34.26
N MET A 112 20.18 8.04 -33.36
CA MET A 112 20.31 9.48 -33.61
C MET A 112 21.74 10.02 -33.38
N GLY A 113 22.66 9.19 -32.91
CA GLY A 113 24.03 9.61 -32.59
C GLY A 113 24.09 10.61 -31.42
N VAL A 114 23.16 10.50 -30.46
CA VAL A 114 23.13 11.35 -29.26
C VAL A 114 24.39 11.09 -28.44
N SER A 115 24.98 12.15 -27.88
CA SER A 115 26.18 12.02 -27.05
C SER A 115 25.90 11.26 -25.74
N GLU A 116 26.90 10.57 -25.22
CA GLU A 116 26.80 9.81 -23.95
C GLU A 116 26.34 10.70 -22.78
N ALA A 117 26.78 11.96 -22.75
CA ALA A 117 26.35 12.92 -21.74
C ALA A 117 24.82 13.13 -21.75
N MET A 118 24.20 13.22 -22.94
CA MET A 118 22.76 13.37 -23.06
C MET A 118 22.00 12.08 -22.71
N MET A 119 22.55 10.91 -23.07
CA MET A 119 21.99 9.62 -22.66
C MET A 119 21.94 9.46 -21.13
N ASN A 120 22.97 9.96 -20.44
CA ASN A 120 23.00 9.99 -18.97
C ASN A 120 21.93 10.93 -18.39
N VAL A 121 21.70 12.09 -19.02
CA VAL A 121 20.61 13.01 -18.63
C VAL A 121 19.25 12.34 -18.79
N THR A 122 19.01 11.62 -19.90
CA THR A 122 17.78 10.85 -20.10
C THR A 122 17.60 9.77 -19.04
N SER A 123 18.67 9.08 -18.66
CA SER A 123 18.65 8.07 -17.60
C SER A 123 18.28 8.67 -16.24
N ILE A 124 18.84 9.83 -15.89
CA ILE A 124 18.48 10.57 -14.67
C ILE A 124 17.02 11.02 -14.73
N ALA A 125 16.56 11.54 -15.87
CA ALA A 125 15.17 11.96 -16.06
C ALA A 125 14.19 10.78 -15.88
N LEU A 126 14.54 9.61 -16.39
CA LEU A 126 13.77 8.37 -16.19
C LEU A 126 13.72 7.97 -14.71
N GLY A 127 14.85 8.10 -14.00
CA GLY A 127 14.93 7.92 -12.54
C GLY A 127 14.02 8.91 -11.79
N ILE A 128 14.06 10.20 -12.14
CA ILE A 128 13.19 11.23 -11.53
C ILE A 128 11.72 10.90 -11.76
N GLY A 129 11.36 10.51 -12.99
CA GLY A 129 10.01 10.06 -13.32
C GLY A 129 9.56 8.88 -12.45
N ALA A 130 10.42 7.88 -12.25
CA ALA A 130 10.15 6.78 -11.33
C ALA A 130 9.99 7.27 -9.88
N GLY A 131 10.88 8.13 -9.39
CA GLY A 131 10.80 8.70 -8.04
C GLY A 131 9.50 9.45 -7.78
N MET A 132 9.00 10.21 -8.76
CA MET A 132 7.74 10.95 -8.65
C MET A 132 6.51 10.04 -8.73
N LEU A 133 6.52 9.05 -9.63
CA LEU A 133 5.32 8.25 -9.95
C LEU A 133 5.19 6.96 -9.15
N ALA A 134 6.28 6.43 -8.60
CA ALA A 134 6.32 5.12 -7.97
C ALA A 134 5.27 4.90 -6.90
N ASN A 135 5.08 5.87 -5.99
CA ASN A 135 4.09 5.76 -4.91
C ASN A 135 2.66 5.73 -5.46
N LYS A 136 2.36 6.56 -6.47
CA LYS A 136 1.05 6.57 -7.14
C LYS A 136 0.78 5.26 -7.86
N LEU A 137 1.74 4.76 -8.64
CA LEU A 137 1.62 3.50 -9.36
C LEU A 137 1.46 2.32 -8.39
N TYR A 138 2.20 2.32 -7.29
CA TYR A 138 2.09 1.29 -6.27
C TYR A 138 0.74 1.33 -5.55
N LYS A 139 0.18 2.53 -5.28
CA LYS A 139 -1.19 2.65 -4.75
C LYS A 139 -2.21 2.03 -5.70
N GLN A 140 -2.16 2.39 -6.98
CA GLN A 140 -3.08 1.84 -7.99
C GLN A 140 -2.93 0.31 -8.12
N HIS A 141 -1.70 -0.18 -8.06
CA HIS A 141 -1.41 -1.62 -8.07
C HIS A 141 -2.03 -2.33 -6.86
N MET A 142 -1.82 -1.77 -5.67
CA MET A 142 -2.38 -2.28 -4.40
C MET A 142 -3.91 -2.30 -4.46
N ASP A 143 -4.55 -1.17 -4.75
CA ASP A 143 -6.01 -1.03 -4.79
C ASP A 143 -6.62 -2.04 -5.77
N LYS A 144 -6.02 -2.19 -6.96
CA LYS A 144 -6.43 -3.18 -7.96
C LYS A 144 -6.29 -4.61 -7.42
N LYS A 145 -5.17 -4.96 -6.80
CA LYS A 145 -4.93 -6.33 -6.29
C LYS A 145 -5.81 -6.66 -5.09
N ILE A 146 -6.11 -5.68 -4.24
CA ILE A 146 -7.08 -5.83 -3.15
C ILE A 146 -8.46 -6.10 -3.74
N ALA A 147 -8.94 -5.26 -4.67
CA ALA A 147 -10.24 -5.43 -5.31
C ALA A 147 -10.38 -6.79 -6.02
N GLU A 148 -9.36 -7.21 -6.79
CA GLU A 148 -9.32 -8.54 -7.43
C GLU A 148 -9.38 -9.68 -6.42
N THR A 149 -8.82 -9.50 -5.23
CA THR A 149 -8.81 -10.54 -4.19
C THR A 149 -10.15 -10.61 -3.48
N LEU A 150 -10.76 -9.47 -3.16
CA LEU A 150 -12.08 -9.40 -2.55
C LEU A 150 -13.19 -9.90 -3.49
N ALA A 151 -12.98 -9.83 -4.81
CA ALA A 151 -13.90 -10.38 -5.79
C ALA A 151 -13.92 -11.92 -5.84
N VAL A 152 -12.87 -12.60 -5.35
CA VAL A 152 -12.69 -14.06 -5.51
C VAL A 152 -12.63 -14.78 -4.16
N ALA A 153 -11.90 -14.25 -3.19
CA ALA A 153 -11.76 -14.83 -1.85
C ALA A 153 -12.96 -14.47 -0.96
N LYS A 154 -13.33 -15.36 -0.04
CA LYS A 154 -14.45 -15.16 0.88
C LYS A 154 -14.03 -15.46 2.32
N GLY A 155 -14.61 -14.71 3.26
CA GLY A 155 -14.41 -14.93 4.71
C GLY A 155 -12.93 -14.97 5.08
N ASP A 156 -12.54 -16.05 5.74
CA ASP A 156 -11.21 -16.22 6.35
C ASP A 156 -10.06 -16.31 5.31
N ASP A 157 -10.37 -16.59 4.04
CA ASP A 157 -9.35 -16.71 2.98
C ASP A 157 -8.83 -15.35 2.47
N ILE A 158 -9.52 -14.25 2.78
CA ILE A 158 -9.17 -12.91 2.26
C ILE A 158 -7.80 -12.47 2.77
N VAL A 159 -7.56 -12.57 4.07
CA VAL A 159 -6.33 -12.14 4.74
C VAL A 159 -5.08 -12.87 4.22
N PRO A 160 -5.03 -14.22 4.20
CA PRO A 160 -3.88 -14.94 3.67
C PRO A 160 -3.67 -14.69 2.17
N ALA A 161 -4.74 -14.58 1.38
CA ALA A 161 -4.63 -14.28 -0.05
C ALA A 161 -4.04 -12.89 -0.32
N LEU A 162 -4.43 -11.89 0.47
CA LEU A 162 -3.87 -10.54 0.39
C LEU A 162 -2.39 -10.51 0.81
N ALA A 163 -2.04 -11.18 1.90
CA ALA A 163 -0.66 -11.26 2.37
C ALA A 163 0.27 -11.93 1.35
N ALA A 164 -0.20 -12.98 0.66
CA ALA A 164 0.56 -13.68 -0.36
C ALA A 164 0.81 -12.82 -1.62
N LYS A 165 -0.21 -12.08 -2.06
CA LYS A 165 -0.12 -11.19 -3.24
C LYS A 165 0.68 -9.91 -2.95
N GLY A 166 0.59 -9.41 -1.73
CA GLY A 166 1.31 -8.22 -1.25
C GLY A 166 2.73 -8.52 -0.78
N GLY A 167 3.23 -7.68 0.12
CA GLY A 167 4.56 -7.77 0.71
C GLY A 167 5.67 -7.46 -0.28
N THR A 168 6.82 -8.11 -0.11
CA THR A 168 8.02 -7.85 -0.89
C THR A 168 8.64 -9.14 -1.44
N ASN A 169 9.42 -9.03 -2.52
CA ASN A 169 10.13 -10.12 -3.16
C ASN A 169 11.63 -9.78 -3.24
N LEU A 170 12.34 -9.99 -2.13
CA LEU A 170 13.78 -9.76 -2.05
C LEU A 170 14.57 -10.68 -2.99
N ALA A 171 14.20 -11.95 -3.06
CA ALA A 171 14.86 -12.92 -3.94
C ALA A 171 14.78 -12.48 -5.41
N GLY A 172 13.61 -12.05 -5.88
CA GLY A 172 13.43 -11.53 -7.23
C GLY A 172 14.30 -10.30 -7.51
N ALA A 173 14.39 -9.37 -6.56
CA ALA A 173 15.25 -8.19 -6.70
C ALA A 173 16.74 -8.56 -6.75
N LEU A 174 17.21 -9.50 -5.91
CA LEU A 174 18.59 -9.97 -5.89
C LEU A 174 18.96 -10.75 -7.17
N ILE A 175 18.05 -11.59 -7.67
CA ILE A 175 18.25 -12.30 -8.94
C ILE A 175 18.39 -11.30 -10.09
N ALA A 176 17.48 -10.31 -10.16
CA ALA A 176 17.56 -9.27 -11.19
C ALA A 176 18.88 -8.49 -11.10
N PHE A 177 19.34 -8.17 -9.88
CA PHE A 177 20.62 -7.50 -9.67
C PHE A 177 21.79 -8.38 -10.12
N GLY A 178 21.78 -9.67 -9.79
CA GLY A 178 22.78 -10.63 -10.24
C GLY A 178 22.84 -10.75 -11.77
N ILE A 179 21.69 -10.76 -12.45
CA ILE A 179 21.62 -10.74 -13.92
C ILE A 179 22.24 -9.46 -14.47
N LEU A 180 21.88 -8.29 -13.94
CA LEU A 180 22.47 -7.02 -14.37
C LEU A 180 23.99 -7.01 -14.17
N PHE A 181 24.46 -7.50 -13.02
CA PHE A 181 25.88 -7.60 -12.71
C PHE A 181 26.63 -8.47 -13.73
N VAL A 182 26.09 -9.63 -14.09
CA VAL A 182 26.68 -10.51 -15.11
C VAL A 182 26.71 -9.81 -16.48
N ILE A 183 25.64 -9.11 -16.87
CA ILE A 183 25.60 -8.35 -18.14
C ILE A 183 26.72 -7.30 -18.19
N ILE A 184 26.92 -6.55 -17.10
CA ILE A 184 27.98 -5.54 -17.00
C ILE A 184 29.37 -6.20 -17.08
N MET A 185 29.58 -7.33 -16.39
CA MET A 185 30.86 -8.05 -16.45
C MET A 185 31.18 -8.53 -17.87
N VAL A 186 30.18 -9.06 -18.58
CA VAL A 186 30.32 -9.51 -19.97
C VAL A 186 30.62 -8.33 -20.89
N SER A 187 29.90 -7.21 -20.78
CA SER A 187 30.13 -6.04 -21.62
C SER A 187 31.50 -5.42 -21.39
N MET A 188 31.98 -5.35 -20.14
CA MET A 188 33.33 -4.90 -19.82
C MET A 188 34.39 -5.82 -20.40
N SER A 189 34.22 -7.15 -20.27
CA SER A 189 35.16 -8.11 -20.86
C SER A 189 35.24 -8.00 -22.38
N ALA A 190 34.10 -7.72 -23.04
CA ALA A 190 34.05 -7.51 -24.48
C ALA A 190 34.78 -6.22 -24.90
N MET A 191 34.77 -5.16 -24.09
CA MET A 191 35.46 -3.90 -24.38
C MET A 191 36.98 -3.98 -24.17
N VAL A 192 37.46 -4.79 -23.23
CA VAL A 192 38.91 -4.94 -22.94
C VAL A 192 39.61 -5.89 -23.93
N GLY A 193 38.85 -6.75 -24.61
CA GLY A 193 39.37 -7.70 -25.60
C GLY A 193 39.61 -7.16 -27.01
N TYR A 194 39.40 -5.87 -27.26
CA TYR A 194 39.69 -5.18 -28.52
C TYR A 194 40.89 -4.24 -28.42
#